data_AF-A0A9D6R550-F1
#
_entry.id   AF-A0A9D6R550-F1
#
_cell.length_a   1.000
_cell.length_b   1.000
_cell.length_c   1.000
_cell.angle_alpha   90.00
_cell.angle_beta   90.00
_cell.angle_gamma   90.00
#
_symmetry.space_group_name_H-M   'P 1'
#
loop_
_entity.id
_entity.type
_entity.pdbx_description
1 polymer ?
#
loop_
_entity_poly.entity_id
_entity_poly.type
_entity_poly.pdbx_seq_one_letter_code
_entity_poly.pdbx_strand_id
1 'polypeptide(L)'
;MKLVTSIQMRALEQRADANGNSYAAMMERAGQAVADALIARMNGRDKKILALIGPGNNGGDGLVCARQLHDAGARVFLYVWKRALKDYDQNLQ
;
A
#
# COMPACT_ATOMS: atom_id res chain seq x y z
N MET A 1 8.06 -20.23 -8.59
CA MET A 1 7.03 -19.46 -7.86
C MET A 1 5.91 -20.41 -7.46
N LYS A 2 5.54 -20.47 -6.17
CA LYS A 2 4.37 -21.26 -5.74
C LYS A 2 3.14 -20.36 -5.83
N LEU A 3 2.10 -20.82 -6.53
CA LEU A 3 0.80 -20.15 -6.56
C LEU A 3 0.00 -20.58 -5.34
N VAL A 4 -0.66 -19.61 -4.69
CA VAL A 4 -1.48 -19.85 -3.50
C VAL A 4 -2.88 -19.27 -3.73
N THR A 5 -3.88 -19.90 -3.11
CA THR A 5 -5.25 -19.36 -3.08
C THR A 5 -5.33 -18.19 -2.11
N SER A 6 -6.40 -17.40 -2.20
CA SER A 6 -6.66 -16.30 -1.26
C SER A 6 -6.76 -16.77 0.20
N ILE A 7 -7.32 -17.96 0.42
CA ILE A 7 -7.41 -18.60 1.74
C ILE A 7 -6.01 -18.94 2.26
N GLN A 8 -5.18 -19.55 1.40
CA GLN A 8 -3.80 -19.88 1.75
C GLN A 8 -2.96 -18.62 2.02
N MET A 9 -3.16 -17.54 1.24
CA MET A 9 -2.47 -16.26 1.46
C MET A 9 -2.82 -15.67 2.82
N ARG A 10 -4.11 -15.59 3.19
CA ARG A 10 -4.52 -15.11 4.51
C ARG A 10 -3.91 -15.94 5.64
N ALA A 11 -3.90 -17.27 5.50
CA ALA A 11 -3.29 -18.15 6.49
C ALA A 11 -1.76 -17.97 6.59
N LEU A 12 -1.08 -17.57 5.51
CA LEU A 12 0.35 -17.24 5.53
C LEU A 12 0.58 -15.91 6.25
N GLU A 13 -0.22 -14.88 5.96
CA GLU A 13 -0.12 -13.57 6.62
C GLU A 13 -0.39 -13.68 8.12
N GLN A 14 -1.41 -14.43 8.54
CA GLN A 14 -1.70 -14.67 9.95
C GLN A 14 -0.53 -15.34 10.68
N ARG A 15 0.11 -16.32 10.02
CA ARG A 15 1.31 -16.96 10.57
C ARG A 15 2.50 -16.03 10.61
N ALA A 16 2.66 -15.15 9.63
CA ALA A 16 3.74 -14.16 9.62
C ALA A 16 3.57 -13.16 10.77
N ASP A 17 2.36 -12.66 10.99
CA ASP A 17 2.00 -11.77 12.09
C ASP A 17 2.28 -12.41 13.46
N ALA A 18 1.82 -13.66 13.65
CA ALA A 18 2.09 -14.42 14.87
C ALA A 18 3.59 -14.68 15.13
N ASN A 19 4.44 -14.60 14.10
CA ASN A 19 5.90 -14.75 14.21
C ASN A 19 6.65 -13.40 14.22
N GLY A 20 5.96 -12.29 14.48
CA GLY A 20 6.56 -10.97 14.67
C GLY A 20 6.65 -10.11 13.41
N ASN A 21 6.19 -10.59 12.26
CA ASN A 21 6.06 -9.78 11.06
C ASN A 21 4.66 -9.19 10.96
N SER A 22 4.43 -8.08 11.65
CA SER A 22 3.10 -7.50 11.82
C SER A 22 2.38 -7.20 10.50
N TYR A 23 1.06 -7.25 10.50
CA TYR A 23 0.25 -6.81 9.34
C TYR A 23 0.63 -5.41 8.85
N ALA A 24 0.86 -4.46 9.77
CA ALA A 24 1.29 -3.11 9.43
C ALA A 24 2.64 -3.10 8.70
N ALA A 25 3.63 -3.87 9.19
CA ALA A 25 4.93 -3.97 8.54
C ALA A 25 4.88 -4.71 7.19
N MET A 26 3.98 -5.68 7.04
CA MET A 26 3.75 -6.33 5.74
C MET A 26 3.13 -5.37 4.73
N MET A 27 2.12 -4.61 5.15
CA MET A 27 1.44 -3.59 4.33
C MET A 27 2.39 -2.47 3.91
N GLU A 28 3.23 -1.98 4.83
CA GLU A 28 4.25 -0.97 4.53
C GLU A 28 5.20 -1.44 3.42
N ARG A 29 5.70 -2.68 3.53
CA ARG A 29 6.59 -3.27 2.51
C ARG A 29 5.88 -3.49 1.18
N ALA A 30 4.62 -3.94 1.21
CA ALA A 30 3.84 -4.17 0.00
C ALA A 30 3.59 -2.85 -0.76
N GLY A 31 3.14 -1.82 -0.05
CA GLY A 31 2.93 -0.48 -0.62
C GLY A 31 4.22 0.14 -1.16
N GLN A 32 5.33 0.06 -0.40
CA GLN A 32 6.64 0.53 -0.85
C GLN A 32 7.08 -0.15 -2.15
N ALA A 33 6.97 -1.48 -2.23
CA ALA A 33 7.38 -2.22 -3.42
C ALA A 33 6.60 -1.79 -4.67
N VAL A 34 5.31 -1.45 -4.53
CA VAL A 34 4.50 -0.90 -5.62
C VAL A 34 4.98 0.51 -5.99
N ALA A 35 5.24 1.37 -4.99
CA ALA A 35 5.75 2.72 -5.24
C ALA A 35 7.09 2.69 -5.97
N ASP A 36 8.05 1.88 -5.53
CA ASP A 36 9.36 1.71 -6.17
C ASP A 36 9.23 1.30 -7.63
N ALA A 37 8.36 0.31 -7.90
CA ALA A 37 8.09 -0.18 -9.24
C ALA A 37 7.44 0.86 -10.16
N LEU A 38 6.68 1.80 -9.60
CA LEU A 38 6.08 2.92 -10.33
C LEU A 38 7.10 4.05 -10.53
N ILE A 39 7.88 4.42 -9.52
CA ILE A 39 8.94 5.44 -9.59
C ILE A 39 9.94 5.07 -10.70
N ALA A 40 10.38 3.81 -10.72
CA ALA A 40 11.29 3.29 -11.75
C ALA A 40 10.70 3.35 -13.17
N ARG A 41 9.37 3.30 -13.33
CA ARG A 41 8.69 3.38 -14.64
C ARG A 41 8.38 4.80 -15.08
N MET A 42 8.10 5.70 -14.14
CA MET A 42 7.57 7.03 -14.45
C MET A 42 8.64 8.07 -14.80
N ASN A 43 9.93 7.80 -14.54
CA ASN A 43 11.07 8.64 -14.92
C ASN A 43 10.90 10.13 -14.57
N GLY A 44 10.54 10.47 -13.33
CA GLY A 44 10.69 11.85 -12.83
C GLY A 44 9.58 12.37 -11.91
N ARG A 45 9.81 13.62 -11.48
CA ARG A 45 8.96 14.46 -10.61
C ARG A 45 7.71 14.97 -11.35
N ASP A 46 6.77 15.55 -10.62
CA ASP A 46 5.57 16.26 -11.15
C ASP A 46 4.53 15.39 -11.89
N LYS A 47 4.54 14.08 -11.68
CA LYS A 47 3.47 13.20 -12.17
C LYS A 47 2.19 13.44 -11.40
N LYS A 48 1.04 13.40 -12.09
CA LYS A 48 -0.28 13.43 -11.46
C LYS A 48 -0.80 11.99 -11.35
N ILE A 49 -1.09 11.55 -10.15
CA ILE A 49 -1.50 10.17 -9.86
C ILE A 49 -2.82 10.21 -9.11
N LEU A 50 -3.78 9.40 -9.53
CA LEU A 50 -5.01 9.16 -8.79
C LEU A 50 -4.95 7.75 -8.20
N ALA A 51 -4.93 7.65 -6.87
CA ALA A 51 -5.02 6.38 -6.16
C ALA A 51 -6.49 6.10 -5.79
N LEU A 52 -7.00 4.96 -6.26
CA LEU A 52 -8.35 4.48 -5.94
C LEU A 52 -8.28 3.53 -4.76
N ILE A 53 -8.63 4.03 -3.57
CA ILE A 53 -8.45 3.34 -2.30
C ILE A 53 -9.74 2.63 -1.89
N GLY A 54 -9.70 1.31 -1.84
CA GLY A 54 -10.80 0.49 -1.33
C GLY A 54 -10.80 0.34 0.20
N PRO A 55 -11.82 -0.32 0.78
CA PRO A 55 -11.95 -0.48 2.22
C PRO A 55 -11.10 -1.60 2.84
N GLY A 56 -10.50 -2.48 2.02
CA GLY A 56 -9.75 -3.65 2.49
C GLY A 56 -8.23 -3.42 2.63
N ASN A 57 -7.49 -4.51 2.84
CA ASN A 57 -6.02 -4.50 3.00
C ASN A 57 -5.30 -3.86 1.80
N ASN A 58 -5.71 -4.18 0.57
CA ASN A 58 -5.16 -3.54 -0.64
C ASN A 58 -5.35 -2.02 -0.66
N GLY A 59 -6.38 -1.51 0.03
CA GLY A 59 -6.56 -0.07 0.21
C GLY A 59 -5.48 0.52 1.11
N GLY A 60 -5.09 -0.19 2.16
CA GLY A 60 -3.96 0.18 3.01
C GLY A 60 -2.63 0.17 2.25
N ASP A 61 -2.36 -0.88 1.47
CA ASP A 61 -1.18 -0.93 0.58
C ASP A 61 -1.17 0.25 -0.39
N GLY A 62 -2.34 0.60 -0.93
CA GLY A 62 -2.53 1.75 -1.83
C GLY A 62 -2.28 3.10 -1.16
N LEU A 63 -2.61 3.25 0.13
CA LEU A 63 -2.32 4.47 0.89
C LEU A 63 -0.82 4.63 1.15
N VAL A 64 -0.14 3.55 1.54
CA VAL A 64 1.32 3.53 1.68
C VAL A 64 1.98 3.89 0.33
N CYS A 65 1.56 3.23 -0.74
CA CYS A 65 2.08 3.51 -2.09
C CYS A 65 1.85 4.99 -2.47
N ALA A 66 0.66 5.52 -2.23
CA ALA A 66 0.33 6.92 -2.49
C ALA A 66 1.21 7.90 -1.70
N ARG A 67 1.48 7.62 -0.42
CA ARG A 67 2.40 8.41 0.42
C ARG A 67 3.81 8.40 -0.15
N GLN A 68 4.36 7.22 -0.43
CA GLN A 68 5.70 7.08 -0.97
C GLN A 68 5.88 7.78 -2.33
N LEU A 69 4.85 7.72 -3.19
CA LEU A 69 4.84 8.46 -4.47
C LEU A 69 4.78 9.98 -4.28
N HIS A 70 4.01 10.45 -3.29
CA HIS A 70 3.98 11.86 -2.91
C HIS A 70 5.36 12.32 -2.43
N ASP A 71 6.01 11.55 -1.56
CA ASP A 71 7.33 11.86 -1.02
C ASP A 71 8.43 11.85 -2.10
N ALA A 72 8.24 11.03 -3.15
CA ALA A 72 9.07 11.04 -4.36
C ALA A 72 8.80 12.24 -5.31
N GLY A 73 7.88 13.15 -4.95
CA GLY A 73 7.60 14.38 -5.69
C GLY A 73 6.48 14.27 -6.74
N ALA A 74 5.64 13.24 -6.68
CA ALA A 74 4.41 13.19 -7.46
C ALA A 74 3.28 13.99 -6.79
N ARG A 75 2.37 14.53 -7.60
CA ARG A 75 1.12 15.11 -7.12
C ARG A 75 0.06 14.02 -7.06
N VAL A 76 -0.19 13.53 -5.86
CA VAL A 76 -1.08 12.39 -5.62
C VAL A 76 -2.46 12.85 -5.15
N PHE A 77 -3.50 12.29 -5.74
CA PHE A 77 -4.89 12.48 -5.38
C PHE A 77 -5.46 11.16 -4.89
N LEU A 78 -6.24 11.20 -3.81
CA LEU A 78 -6.88 10.01 -3.26
C LEU A 78 -8.38 10.06 -3.56
N TYR A 79 -8.91 8.98 -4.15
CA TYR A 79 -10.33 8.68 -4.10
C TYR A 79 -10.54 7.53 -3.14
N VAL A 80 -11.17 7.82 -2.00
CA VAL A 80 -11.33 6.83 -0.92
C VAL A 80 -12.77 6.34 -0.86
N TRP A 81 -12.94 5.04 -1.12
CA TRP A 81 -14.23 4.38 -1.13
C TRP A 81 -14.46 3.55 0.13
N LYS A 82 -15.52 3.88 0.88
CA LYS A 82 -15.98 3.13 2.07
C LYS A 82 -14.89 2.89 3.14
N ARG A 83 -13.87 3.75 3.17
CA ARG A 83 -12.84 3.78 4.22
C ARG A 83 -12.85 5.14 4.88
N ALA A 84 -12.88 5.18 6.20
CA ALA A 84 -12.69 6.41 6.95
C ALA A 84 -11.18 6.69 7.02
N LEU A 85 -10.73 7.76 6.34
CA LEU A 85 -9.41 8.32 6.62
C LEU A 85 -9.49 9.04 7.96
N LYS A 86 -8.60 8.69 8.87
CA LYS A 86 -8.40 9.41 10.13
C LYS A 86 -7.04 10.10 10.03
N ASP A 87 -6.88 11.24 10.69
CA ASP A 87 -5.62 12.00 10.67
C ASP A 87 -4.41 11.19 11.20
N TYR A 88 -4.70 10.07 11.85
CA TYR A 88 -3.74 9.12 12.40
C TYR A 88 -3.80 7.74 11.71
N ASP A 89 -4.30 7.66 10.47
CA ASP A 89 -4.17 6.42 9.68
C ASP A 89 -2.68 6.16 9.44
N GLN A 90 -2.16 5.10 10.06
CA GLN A 90 -0.75 4.75 10.03
C GLN A 90 -0.22 4.53 8.61
N ASN A 91 -1.09 4.29 7.63
CA ASN A 91 -0.70 4.11 6.23
C ASN A 91 -0.41 5.45 5.52
N LEU A 92 -0.77 6.57 6.13
CA LEU A 92 -0.49 7.94 5.67
C LEU A 92 0.59 8.65 6.50
N GLN A 93 1.16 7.98 7.52
CA GLN A 93 2.25 8.51 8.35
C GLN A 93 3.62 8.08 7.85
#